data_AF-A6HRF5-F1
#
_entry.id   AF-A6HRF5-F1
#
_cell.length_a   1.000
_cell.length_b   1.000
_cell.length_c   1.000
_cell.angle_alpha   90.00
_cell.angle_beta   90.00
_cell.angle_gamma   90.00
#
_symmetry.space_group_name_H-M   'P 1'
#
loop_
_entity.id
_entity.type
_entity.pdbx_description
1 polymer ?
#
loop_
_entity_poly.entity_id
_entity_poly.type
_entity_poly.pdbx_seq_one_letter_code
_entity_poly.pdbx_strand_id
1 'polypeptide(L)'
;MDPWAHCPTILVYLWLKKHCPNQYHIYSESFKQHDITGRALLRLTDKKLERMGVAQENQRQHILQQVLQLKVREEVRNLQLLTQASTDCSP
;
A
#
# COMPACT_ATOMS: atom_id res chain seq x y z
N MET A 1 6.89 17.63 9.98
CA MET A 1 5.45 17.44 9.67
C MET A 1 5.38 16.77 8.32
N ASP A 2 5.25 15.43 8.30
CA ASP A 2 5.17 14.68 7.05
C ASP A 2 3.90 15.05 6.27
N PRO A 3 4.00 15.56 5.04
CA PRO A 3 2.83 15.95 4.23
C PRO A 3 1.93 14.77 3.83
N TRP A 4 2.26 13.56 4.28
CA TRP A 4 1.59 12.30 4.00
C TRP A 4 0.67 11.82 5.12
N ALA A 5 0.65 12.53 6.26
CA ALA A 5 -0.03 12.09 7.49
C ALA A 5 -1.57 12.16 7.46
N HIS A 6 -2.18 12.83 6.47
CA HIS A 6 -3.60 13.23 6.59
C HIS A 6 -4.60 12.49 5.69
N CYS A 7 -4.21 11.55 4.81
CA CYS A 7 -5.22 10.78 4.09
C CYS A 7 -4.72 9.37 3.67
N PRO A 8 -5.17 8.30 4.35
CA PRO A 8 -4.83 6.91 4.01
C PRO A 8 -5.22 6.50 2.59
N THR A 9 -6.17 7.21 1.97
CA THR A 9 -6.70 6.97 0.62
C THR A 9 -5.84 7.60 -0.49
N ILE A 10 -5.17 8.73 -0.22
CA ILE A 10 -4.29 9.40 -1.21
C ILE A 10 -3.01 8.58 -1.46
N LEU A 11 -2.48 7.93 -0.41
CA LEU A 11 -1.30 7.06 -0.51
C LEU A 11 -1.55 5.89 -1.47
N VAL A 12 -2.75 5.30 -1.40
CA VAL A 12 -3.17 4.21 -2.29
C VAL A 12 -3.23 4.68 -3.74
N TYR A 13 -3.84 5.84 -3.99
CA TYR A 13 -3.93 6.42 -5.34
C TYR A 13 -2.55 6.73 -5.93
N LEU A 14 -1.67 7.37 -5.17
CA LEU A 14 -0.33 7.71 -5.63
C LEU A 14 0.54 6.48 -5.83
N TRP A 15 0.37 5.46 -4.98
CA TRP A 15 1.02 4.18 -5.15
C TRP A 15 0.58 3.48 -6.44
N LEU A 16 -0.73 3.40 -6.69
CA LEU A 16 -1.27 2.84 -7.93
C LEU A 16 -0.75 3.59 -9.16
N LYS A 17 -0.72 4.93 -9.10
CA LYS A 17 -0.20 5.77 -10.19
C LYS A 17 1.29 5.51 -10.46
N LYS A 18 2.09 5.26 -9.42
CA LYS A 18 3.53 5.03 -9.52
C LYS A 18 3.88 3.61 -10.00
N HIS A 19 3.20 2.60 -9.48
CA HIS A 19 3.54 1.20 -9.72
C HIS A 19 2.67 0.53 -10.79
N CYS A 20 1.51 1.09 -11.13
CA CYS A 20 0.57 0.53 -12.11
C CYS A 20 0.02 1.61 -13.09
N PRO A 21 0.88 2.37 -13.79
CA PRO A 21 0.46 3.52 -14.60
C PRO A 21 -0.48 3.17 -15.77
N ASN A 22 -0.49 1.92 -16.24
CA ASN A 22 -1.34 1.51 -17.36
C ASN A 22 -2.81 1.30 -16.97
N GLN A 23 -3.10 0.90 -15.72
CA GLN A 23 -4.45 0.53 -15.27
C GLN A 23 -4.85 1.16 -13.92
N TYR A 24 -4.09 2.12 -13.42
CA TYR A 24 -4.40 2.77 -12.13
C TYR A 24 -5.77 3.45 -12.09
N HIS A 25 -6.33 3.87 -13.24
CA HIS A 25 -7.67 4.48 -13.29
C HIS A 25 -8.75 3.48 -12.84
N ILE A 26 -8.77 2.28 -13.43
CA ILE A 26 -9.69 1.19 -13.08
C ILE A 26 -9.52 0.80 -11.61
N TYR A 27 -8.26 0.59 -11.18
CA TYR A 27 -7.99 0.22 -9.80
C TYR A 27 -8.35 1.34 -8.83
N SER A 28 -8.10 2.60 -9.17
CA SER A 28 -8.43 3.72 -8.29
C SER A 28 -9.93 3.83 -8.02
N GLU A 29 -10.77 3.57 -9.02
CA GLU A 29 -12.22 3.54 -8.87
C GLU A 29 -12.66 2.36 -8.00
N SER A 30 -12.20 1.14 -8.31
CA SER A 30 -12.53 -0.05 -7.50
C SER A 30 -12.09 0.11 -6.04
N PHE A 31 -10.89 0.65 -5.82
CA PHE A 31 -10.34 0.85 -4.47
C PHE A 31 -11.09 1.94 -3.71
N LYS A 32 -11.51 3.01 -4.41
CA LYS A 32 -12.36 4.06 -3.82
C LYS A 32 -13.74 3.53 -3.47
N GLN A 33 -14.34 2.69 -4.32
CA GLN A 33 -15.65 2.07 -4.07
C GLN A 33 -15.63 1.08 -2.90
N HIS A 34 -14.51 0.37 -2.71
CA HIS A 34 -14.35 -0.60 -1.62
C HIS A 34 -13.75 0.00 -0.33
N ASP A 35 -13.63 1.33 -0.23
CA ASP A 35 -12.97 2.02 0.89
C ASP A 35 -11.59 1.42 1.23
N ILE A 36 -10.83 1.06 0.20
CA ILE A 36 -9.47 0.51 0.37
C ILE A 36 -8.55 1.62 0.85
N THR A 37 -8.38 1.69 2.17
CA THR A 37 -7.37 2.52 2.83
C THR A 37 -5.97 1.93 2.69
N GLY A 38 -4.92 2.71 2.99
CA GLY A 38 -3.54 2.21 3.00
C GLY A 38 -3.32 0.93 3.82
N ARG A 39 -4.03 0.74 4.95
CA ARG A 39 -3.98 -0.52 5.72
C ARG A 39 -4.67 -1.68 4.99
N ALA A 40 -5.76 -1.40 4.27
CA ALA A 40 -6.45 -2.40 3.46
C ALA A 40 -5.65 -2.79 2.20
N LEU A 41 -4.86 -1.86 1.64
CA LEU A 41 -3.89 -2.12 0.57
C LEU A 41 -2.87 -3.18 1.01
N LEU A 42 -2.31 -3.05 2.21
CA LEU A 42 -1.42 -4.08 2.76
C LEU A 42 -2.16 -5.41 2.92
N ARG A 43 -3.46 -5.43 3.23
CA ARG A 43 -4.26 -6.66 3.36
C ARG A 43 -4.84 -7.17 2.03
N LEU A 44 -4.36 -6.69 0.89
CA LEU A 44 -4.78 -7.20 -0.40
C LEU A 44 -4.36 -8.66 -0.61
N THR A 45 -5.19 -9.36 -1.36
CA THR A 45 -5.00 -10.75 -1.77
C THR A 45 -5.39 -10.89 -3.23
N ASP A 46 -4.95 -11.98 -3.87
CA ASP A 46 -5.30 -12.28 -5.26
C ASP A 46 -6.82 -12.25 -5.49
N LYS A 47 -7.58 -12.94 -4.63
CA LYS A 47 -9.06 -12.93 -4.67
C LYS A 47 -9.67 -11.54 -4.55
N LYS A 48 -9.07 -10.63 -3.79
CA LYS A 48 -9.54 -9.24 -3.69
C LYS A 48 -9.27 -8.48 -4.99
N LEU A 49 -8.10 -8.66 -5.59
CA LEU A 49 -7.75 -8.04 -6.86
C LEU A 49 -8.65 -8.56 -7.99
N GLU A 50 -8.90 -9.86 -8.02
CA GLU A 50 -9.83 -10.47 -8.97
C GLU A 50 -11.25 -9.88 -8.84
N ARG A 51 -11.77 -9.77 -7.61
CA ARG A 51 -13.08 -9.14 -7.35
C ARG A 51 -13.14 -7.65 -7.72
N MET A 52 -12.01 -6.95 -7.67
CA MET A 52 -11.92 -5.53 -8.07
C MET A 52 -11.80 -5.34 -9.59
N GLY A 53 -11.81 -6.42 -10.38
CA GLY A 53 -11.75 -6.38 -11.83
C GLY A 53 -10.36 -6.59 -12.43
N VAL A 54 -9.35 -6.98 -11.62
CA VAL A 54 -8.02 -7.33 -12.14
C VAL A 54 -8.07 -8.74 -12.73
N ALA A 55 -8.47 -8.85 -13.99
CA ALA A 55 -8.65 -10.15 -14.66
C ALA A 55 -7.32 -10.87 -14.96
N GLN A 56 -6.25 -10.11 -15.24
CA GLN A 56 -4.94 -10.68 -15.58
C GLN A 56 -4.18 -11.13 -14.33
N GLU A 57 -3.86 -12.43 -14.26
CA GLU A 57 -3.08 -13.00 -13.17
C GLU A 57 -1.68 -12.37 -13.05
N ASN A 58 -0.98 -12.14 -14.17
CA ASN A 58 0.33 -11.47 -14.16
C ASN A 58 0.27 -10.09 -13.49
N GLN A 59 -0.81 -9.34 -13.71
CA GLN A 59 -1.00 -8.04 -13.05
C GLN A 59 -1.31 -8.21 -11.57
N ARG A 60 -2.17 -9.18 -11.20
CA ARG A 60 -2.47 -9.46 -9.79
C ARG A 60 -1.20 -9.83 -9.02
N GLN A 61 -0.39 -10.73 -9.57
CA GLN A 61 0.89 -11.11 -8.98
C GLN A 61 1.85 -9.93 -8.87
N HIS A 62 1.94 -9.10 -9.91
CA HIS A 62 2.77 -7.90 -9.88
C HIS A 62 2.34 -6.94 -8.76
N ILE A 63 1.04 -6.66 -8.65
CA ILE A 63 0.47 -5.80 -7.59
C ILE A 63 0.76 -6.40 -6.21
N LEU A 64 0.50 -7.70 -6.01
CA LEU A 64 0.78 -8.38 -4.74
C LEU A 64 2.25 -8.28 -4.35
N GLN A 65 3.16 -8.48 -5.31
CA GLN A 65 4.59 -8.37 -5.07
C GLN A 65 4.96 -6.95 -4.64
N GLN A 66 4.40 -5.93 -5.27
CA GLN A 66 4.62 -4.53 -4.88
C GLN A 66 4.02 -4.23 -3.49
N VAL A 67 2.84 -4.80 -3.15
CA VAL A 67 2.24 -4.69 -1.82
C VAL A 67 3.12 -5.35 -0.76
N LEU A 68 3.68 -6.53 -1.04
CA LEU A 68 4.64 -7.19 -0.15
C LEU A 68 5.87 -6.31 0.10
N GLN A 69 6.44 -5.72 -0.95
CA GLN A 69 7.58 -4.81 -0.78
C GLN A 69 7.22 -3.61 0.08
N LEU A 70 6.01 -3.07 -0.05
CA LEU A 70 5.55 -1.99 0.83
C LEU A 70 5.47 -2.42 2.28
N LYS A 71 4.89 -3.59 2.57
CA LYS A 71 4.84 -4.14 3.94
C LYS A 71 6.21 -4.25 4.54
N VAL A 72 7.16 -4.83 3.79
CA VAL A 72 8.53 -5.00 4.27
C VAL A 72 9.16 -3.64 4.56
N ARG A 73 8.98 -2.65 3.67
CA ARG A 73 9.49 -1.29 3.90
C ARG A 73 8.87 -0.62 5.13
N GLU A 74 7.56 -0.78 5.32
CA GLU A 74 6.84 -0.19 6.45
C GLU A 74 7.23 -0.86 7.76
N GLU A 75 7.35 -2.19 7.78
CA GLU A 75 7.88 -2.96 8.91
C GLU A 75 9.32 -2.58 9.23
N VAL A 76 10.21 -2.44 8.24
CA VAL A 76 11.59 -1.97 8.45
C VAL A 76 11.60 -0.57 9.06
N ARG A 77 10.75 0.35 8.56
CA ARG A 77 10.64 1.69 9.14
C ARG A 77 10.09 1.64 10.58
N ASN A 78 9.09 0.81 10.82
CA ASN A 78 8.47 0.64 12.14
C ASN A 78 9.47 0.06 13.14
N LEU A 79 10.24 -0.96 12.73
CA LEU A 79 11.36 -1.51 13.49
C LEU A 79 12.42 -0.43 13.77
N GLN A 80 12.84 0.34 12.76
CA GLN A 80 13.81 1.43 12.95
C GLN A 80 13.31 2.52 13.91
N LEU A 81 12.02 2.83 13.93
CA LEU A 81 11.42 3.76 14.88
C LEU A 81 11.44 3.20 16.31
N LEU A 82 11.14 1.91 16.48
CA LEU A 82 11.22 1.22 17.78
C LEU A 82 12.68 1.21 18.30
N THR A 83 13.65 0.90 17.45
CA THR A 83 15.06 0.91 17.82
C THR A 83 15.56 2.31 18.18
N GLN A 84 15.11 3.35 17.48
CA GLN A 84 15.46 4.76 17.81
C GLN A 84 14.78 5.27 19.08
N ALA A 85 13.53 4.87 19.35
CA ALA A 85 12.87 5.14 20.62
C ALA A 85 13.58 4.48 21.82
N SER A 86 14.38 3.44 21.56
CA SER A 86 15.17 2.74 22.57
C SER A 86 16.51 3.43 22.88
N THR A 87 16.97 4.35 22.01
CA THR A 87 18.24 5.07 22.18
C THR A 87 18.09 6.49 22.75
N ASP A 88 16.86 6.99 22.93
CA ASP A 88 16.61 8.31 23.53
C ASP A 88 16.39 8.27 25.06
N CYS A 89 16.67 7.13 25.69
CA CYS A 89 16.64 7.00 27.14
C CYS A 89 17.99 6.47 27.65
N SER A 90 18.98 7.34 27.69
CA SER A 90 20.12 7.21 28.60
C SER A 90 20.58 8.63 29.00
N PRO A 91 20.93 8.82 30.29
CA PRO A 91 20.95 10.10 31.00
C PRO A 91 22.05 11.08 30.58
#